data_AF-A0A536Z764-F1
#
_entry.id   AF-A0A536Z764-F1
#
_cell.length_a   1.000
_cell.length_b   1.000
_cell.length_c   1.000
_cell.angle_alpha   90.00
_cell.angle_beta   90.00
_cell.angle_gamma   90.00
#
_symmetry.space_group_name_H-M   'P 1'
#
loop_
_entity.id
_entity.type
_entity.pdbx_description
1 polymer ?
#
loop_
_entity_poly.entity_id
_entity_poly.type
_entity_poly.pdbx_seq_one_letter_code
_entity_poly.pdbx_strand_id
1 'polypeptide(L)' 'MSVEERLPEPSNPLGMDGIEFIEYATSQPQAFGDLLQRMGFVPLARHRSREVMLYRQGPMNLIVNSHGATTAMPTVSAV' A
#
# COMPACT_ATOMS: atom_id res chain seq x y z
N MET A 1 3.08 37.82 -20.66
CA MET A 1 2.22 36.82 -21.32
C MET A 1 2.33 35.56 -20.51
N SER A 2 1.34 35.28 -19.67
CA SER A 2 1.29 34.05 -18.87
C SER A 2 0.75 32.95 -19.78
N VAL A 3 1.56 31.93 -20.02
CA VAL A 3 1.09 30.74 -20.73
C VAL A 3 0.37 29.89 -19.68
N GLU A 4 -0.95 29.98 -19.65
CA GLU A 4 -1.76 29.03 -18.91
C GLU A 4 -1.57 27.67 -19.59
N GLU A 5 -0.81 26.79 -18.94
CA GLU A 5 -0.65 25.41 -19.37
C GLU A 5 -2.01 24.72 -19.23
N ARG A 6 -2.78 24.69 -20.33
CA ARG A 6 -4.02 23.94 -20.43
C ARG A 6 -3.67 22.46 -20.44
N LEU A 7 -3.53 21.88 -19.25
CA LEU A 7 -3.51 20.44 -19.09
C LEU A 7 -4.85 19.90 -19.63
N PRO A 8 -4.84 18.88 -20.50
CA PRO A 8 -6.08 18.25 -20.95
C PRO A 8 -6.85 17.76 -19.72
N GLU A 9 -8.17 17.97 -19.70
CA GLU A 9 -8.99 17.39 -18.64
C GLU A 9 -8.77 15.88 -18.65
N PRO A 10 -8.33 15.28 -17.52
CA PRO A 10 -8.02 13.87 -17.50
C PRO A 10 -9.30 13.09 -17.77
N SER A 11 -9.39 12.50 -18.96
CA SER A 11 -10.42 11.51 -19.23
C SER A 11 -10.10 10.27 -18.40
N ASN A 12 -11.08 9.78 -17.63
CA ASN A 12 -10.95 8.56 -16.85
C ASN A 12 -11.80 7.44 -17.47
N PRO A 13 -11.45 6.94 -18.67
CA PRO A 13 -12.24 5.93 -19.38
C PRO A 13 -12.31 4.59 -18.64
N LEU A 14 -11.34 4.33 -17.76
CA LEU A 14 -11.28 3.13 -16.92
C LEU A 14 -12.04 3.30 -15.59
N GLY A 15 -12.48 4.52 -15.26
CA GLY A 15 -13.20 4.80 -14.01
C GLY A 15 -12.37 4.54 -12.75
N MET A 16 -11.03 4.66 -12.82
CA MET A 16 -10.16 4.46 -11.66
C MET A 16 -10.43 5.52 -10.59
N ASP A 17 -10.68 5.11 -9.36
CA ASP A 17 -10.98 5.99 -8.23
C ASP A 17 -9.95 5.80 -7.12
N GLY A 18 -8.75 6.31 -7.38
CA GLY A 18 -7.63 6.24 -6.44
C GLY A 18 -6.95 4.87 -6.39
N ILE A 19 -6.36 4.57 -5.22
CA ILE A 19 -5.58 3.36 -4.94
C ILE A 19 -6.38 2.54 -3.93
N GLU A 20 -6.66 1.28 -4.27
CA GLU A 20 -7.40 0.38 -3.40
C GLU A 20 -6.51 -0.08 -2.23
N PHE A 21 -5.26 -0.42 -2.52
CA PHE A 21 -4.26 -0.77 -1.49
C PHE A 21 -2.81 -0.59 -1.97
N ILE A 22 -1.91 -0.51 -1.00
CA ILE A 22 -0.46 -0.56 -1.20
C ILE A 22 0.06 -1.88 -0.63
N GLU A 23 0.84 -2.63 -1.39
CA GLU A 23 1.52 -3.84 -0.92
C GLU A 23 3.00 -3.58 -0.67
N TYR A 24 3.48 -3.97 0.51
CA TYR A 24 4.89 -4.01 0.88
C TYR A 24 5.35 -5.45 1.01
N ALA A 25 6.37 -5.83 0.25
CA ALA A 25 7.04 -7.11 0.38
C ALA A 25 8.28 -6.96 1.27
N THR A 26 8.36 -7.66 2.41
CA THR A 26 9.50 -7.56 3.35
C THR A 26 9.80 -8.87 4.06
N SER A 27 11.09 -9.14 4.30
CA SER A 27 11.56 -10.25 5.15
C SER A 27 11.41 -9.97 6.66
N GLN A 28 11.02 -8.75 7.06
CA GLN A 28 10.90 -8.33 8.46
C GLN A 28 9.48 -7.83 8.80
N PRO A 29 8.43 -8.66 8.65
CA PRO A 29 7.04 -8.22 8.77
C PRO A 29 6.66 -7.73 10.18
N GLN A 30 7.29 -8.26 11.24
CA GLN A 30 7.01 -7.83 12.61
C GLN A 30 7.52 -6.40 12.86
N ALA A 31 8.79 -6.14 12.55
CA ALA A 31 9.39 -4.81 12.71
C ALA A 31 8.66 -3.75 11.87
N PHE A 32 8.26 -4.12 10.66
CA PHE A 32 7.46 -3.23 9.81
C PHE A 32 6.04 -3.03 10.36
N GLY A 33 5.40 -4.09 10.85
CA GLY A 33 4.11 -4.02 11.51
C GLY A 33 4.10 -3.10 12.74
N ASP A 34 5.15 -3.17 13.57
CA ASP A 34 5.31 -2.30 14.73
C ASP A 34 5.44 -0.82 14.34
N LEU A 35 6.15 -0.52 13.24
CA LEU A 35 6.24 0.82 12.69
C LEU A 35 4.87 1.31 12.20
N LEU A 36 4.14 0.48 11.45
CA LEU A 36 2.81 0.82 10.96
C LEU A 36 1.85 1.14 12.11
N GLN A 37 1.87 0.34 13.18
CA GLN A 37 1.06 0.60 14.36
C GLN A 37 1.41 1.93 15.05
N ARG A 38 2.71 2.27 15.14
CA ARG A 38 3.16 3.58 15.65
C ARG A 38 2.69 4.76 14.78
N MET A 39 2.52 4.53 13.48
CA MET A 39 1.97 5.51 12.54
C MET A 39 0.43 5.61 12.56
N GLY A 40 -0.24 4.77 13.36
CA GLY A 40 -1.70 4.77 13.52
C GLY A 40 -2.45 3.81 12.61
N PHE A 41 -1.76 2.89 11.94
CA PHE A 41 -2.43 1.77 11.25
C PHE A 41 -2.83 0.69 12.24
N VAL A 42 -3.97 0.05 12.00
CA VAL A 42 -4.43 -1.09 12.79
C VAL A 42 -4.40 -2.37 11.97
N PRO A 43 -3.93 -3.51 12.53
CA PRO A 43 -4.03 -4.80 11.85
C PRO A 43 -5.50 -5.21 11.77
N LEU A 44 -5.98 -5.47 10.55
CA LEU A 44 -7.40 -5.75 10.28
C LEU A 44 -7.65 -7.23 9.95
N ALA A 45 -6.74 -7.84 9.18
CA ALA A 45 -6.90 -9.23 8.76
C ALA A 45 -5.55 -9.90 8.51
N ARG A 46 -5.53 -11.22 8.67
CA ARG A 46 -4.40 -12.08 8.27
C ARG A 46 -4.86 -13.03 7.18
N HIS A 47 -4.02 -13.23 6.17
CA HIS A 47 -4.28 -14.24 5.15
C HIS A 47 -4.24 -15.65 5.76
N ARG A 48 -5.10 -16.56 5.27
CA ARG A 48 -5.30 -17.89 5.88
C ARG A 48 -4.09 -18.81 5.76
N SER A 49 -3.39 -18.76 4.62
CA SER A 49 -2.34 -19.72 4.26
C SER A 49 -0.98 -19.09 3.94
N ARG A 50 -0.88 -17.77 3.96
CA ARG A 50 0.34 -17.03 3.57
C ARG A 50 0.68 -16.04 4.67
N GLU A 51 1.94 -15.69 4.77
CA GLU A 51 2.40 -14.66 5.71
C GLU A 51 2.10 -13.28 5.14
N VAL A 52 0.81 -12.93 5.15
CA VAL A 52 0.30 -11.66 4.64
C VAL A 52 -0.65 -11.07 5.66
N MET A 53 -0.49 -9.77 5.95
CA MET A 53 -1.30 -9.03 6.90
C MET A 53 -1.84 -7.75 6.27
N LEU A 54 -3.13 -7.49 6.47
CA LEU A 54 -3.79 -6.25 6.09
C LEU A 54 -3.80 -5.29 7.27
N TYR A 55 -3.35 -4.07 7.01
CA TYR A 55 -3.39 -2.93 7.90
C TYR A 55 -4.29 -1.84 7.32
N ARG A 56 -4.95 -1.06 8.18
CA ARG A 56 -5.82 0.04 7.76
C ARG A 56 -5.62 1.29 8.62
N GLN A 57 -5.64 2.46 7.98
CA GLN A 57 -5.75 3.77 8.62
C GLN A 57 -6.75 4.61 7.84
N GLY A 58 -7.95 4.82 8.39
CA GLY A 58 -9.03 5.48 7.66
C GLY A 58 -9.35 4.74 6.34
N PRO A 59 -9.33 5.41 5.18
CA PRO A 59 -9.57 4.78 3.88
C PRO A 59 -8.36 4.02 3.32
N MET A 60 -7.15 4.22 3.85
CA MET A 60 -5.95 3.60 3.31
C MET A 60 -5.82 2.13 3.73
N ASN A 61 -5.56 1.27 2.76
CA ASN A 61 -5.27 -0.14 2.96
C ASN A 61 -3.80 -0.42 2.64
N LEU A 62 -3.14 -1.15 3.52
CA LEU A 62 -1.76 -1.54 3.36
C LEU A 62 -1.61 -3.03 3.63
N ILE A 63 -1.07 -3.76 2.65
CA ILE A 63 -0.80 -5.19 2.72
C ILE A 63 0.69 -5.37 2.99
N VAL A 64 1.02 -6.07 4.07
CA VAL A 64 2.40 -6.50 4.37
C VAL A 64 2.51 -7.96 4.01
N ASN A 65 3.33 -8.27 3.01
CA ASN A 65 3.58 -9.62 2.52
C ASN A 65 5.02 -10.04 2.84
N SER A 66 5.19 -11.08 3.63
CA SER A 66 6.50 -11.71 3.89
C SER A 66 6.63 -13.09 3.29
N HIS A 67 5.63 -13.55 2.52
CA HIS A 67 5.66 -14.87 1.92
C HIS A 67 6.72 -14.95 0.81
N GLY A 68 7.85 -15.59 1.13
CA GLY A 68 8.97 -15.73 0.19
C GLY A 68 9.79 -14.44 0.00
N ALA A 69 9.58 -13.42 0.84
CA ALA A 69 10.37 -12.20 0.80
C ALA A 69 11.78 -12.47 1.35
N THR A 70 12.80 -12.32 0.51
CA THR A 70 14.20 -12.54 0.86
C THR A 70 14.99 -11.24 1.02
N THR A 71 14.47 -10.14 0.48
CA THR A 71 15.14 -8.83 0.50
C THR A 71 14.95 -8.14 1.86
N ALA A 72 16.02 -7.52 2.35
CA ALA A 72 15.98 -6.72 3.58
C ALA A 72 15.28 -5.37 3.36
N MET A 73 15.46 -4.75 2.18
CA MET A 73 14.71 -3.55 1.79
C MET A 73 13.30 -3.93 1.33
N PRO A 74 12.24 -3.31 1.88
CA PRO A 74 10.89 -3.55 1.42
C PRO A 74 10.69 -3.08 -0.02
N THR A 75 10.01 -3.87 -0.85
CA THR A 75 9.54 -3.44 -2.17
C THR A 75 8.10 -2.96 -2.07
N VAL A 76 7.72 -1.92 -2.81
CA VAL A 76 6.37 -1.34 -2.79
C VAL A 76 5.68 -1.50 -4.15
N SER A 77 4.39 -1.85 -4.10
CA SER A 77 3.48 -1.90 -5.24
C SER A 77 2.14 -1.27 -4.84
N ALA A 78 1.40 -0.70 -5.81
CA ALA A 78 0.08 -0.13 -5.59
C ALA A 78 -0.89 -0.58 -6.70
N VAL A 79 -2.15 -0.78 -6.33
CA VAL A 79 -3.25 -1.17 -7.24
C VAL A 79 -4.38 -0.16 -7.15
#